data_AF-A0A1U7LHC3-F1
#
_entry.id   AF-A0A1U7LHC3-F1
#
_cell.length_a   1.000
_cell.length_b   1.000
_cell.length_c   1.000
_cell.angle_alpha   90.00
_cell.angle_beta   90.00
_cell.angle_gamma   90.00
#
_symmetry.space_group_name_H-M   'P 1'
#
loop_
_entity.id
_entity.type
_entity.pdbx_description
1 polymer ?
#
loop_
_entity_poly.entity_id
_entity_poly.type
_entity_poly.pdbx_seq_one_letter_code
_entity_poly.pdbx_strand_id
1 'polypeptide(L)'
;MTATIKMLSAAAASQLDRDLMSFGAFSIDQLMELAGLSVAQALYKLQQPDPDRKTNIAILCGTGNNAGDGLRLCTQLEALGVPFKNQLAEVIDPANYIIDALFGFNFSGPVREPFPCVIEAMEKTLKPILSVDVPSSWDVDNGPPNKGVGKDFYPTALISLTAPKPCFKFLPKTSRHFLGGRFVSPDILKKYGLELPKYPGYEQVVEITGLELNNTRDDEN
;
A
#
# COMPACT_ATOMS: atom_id res chain seq x y z
N MET A 1 19.31 -9.20 -18.29
CA MET A 1 18.64 -7.91 -18.10
C MET A 1 17.92 -7.99 -16.77
N THR A 2 18.17 -7.07 -15.84
CA THR A 2 17.37 -6.93 -14.62
C THR A 2 15.97 -6.51 -15.04
N ALA A 3 14.94 -7.23 -14.57
CA ALA A 3 13.56 -6.87 -14.85
C ALA A 3 13.29 -5.52 -14.20
N THR A 4 12.76 -4.56 -14.97
CA THR A 4 12.52 -3.20 -14.53
C THR A 4 11.03 -2.88 -14.59
N ILE A 5 10.48 -2.32 -13.51
CA ILE A 5 9.03 -2.01 -13.42
C ILE A 5 8.82 -0.50 -13.53
N LYS A 6 7.87 -0.09 -14.37
CA LYS A 6 7.49 1.33 -14.53
C LYS A 6 6.68 1.80 -13.31
N MET A 7 6.98 3.01 -12.84
CA MET A 7 6.22 3.70 -11.80
C MET A 7 5.19 4.66 -12.40
N LEU A 8 4.11 4.92 -11.68
CA LEU A 8 3.10 5.91 -12.06
C LEU A 8 3.12 7.09 -11.10
N SER A 9 3.17 8.30 -11.63
CA SER A 9 2.97 9.51 -10.83
C SER A 9 1.59 9.54 -10.18
N ALA A 10 1.39 10.40 -9.18
CA ALA A 10 0.06 10.57 -8.57
C ALA A 10 -1.03 10.89 -9.60
N ALA A 11 -0.70 11.74 -10.58
CA ALA A 11 -1.62 12.12 -11.65
C ALA A 11 -1.94 10.93 -12.58
N ALA A 12 -0.93 10.15 -12.98
CA ALA A 12 -1.10 8.98 -13.84
C ALA A 12 -1.88 7.87 -13.12
N ALA A 13 -1.61 7.63 -11.84
CA ALA A 13 -2.37 6.69 -11.00
C ALA A 13 -3.84 7.11 -10.89
N SER A 14 -4.11 8.41 -10.69
CA SER A 14 -5.48 8.94 -10.66
C SER A 14 -6.23 8.71 -11.97
N GLN A 15 -5.56 8.87 -13.11
CA GLN A 15 -6.16 8.64 -14.42
C GLN A 15 -6.38 7.15 -14.68
N LEU A 16 -5.47 6.30 -14.25
CA LEU A 16 -5.61 4.85 -14.36
C LEU A 16 -6.83 4.36 -13.56
N ASP A 17 -7.03 4.83 -12.33
CA ASP A 17 -8.19 4.47 -11.53
C ASP A 17 -9.52 4.88 -12.22
N ARG A 18 -9.57 6.07 -12.83
CA ARG A 18 -10.73 6.50 -13.62
C ARG A 18 -10.99 5.61 -14.83
N ASP A 19 -9.93 5.14 -15.47
CA ASP A 19 -10.01 4.25 -16.61
C ASP A 19 -10.51 2.85 -16.22
N LEU A 20 -10.01 2.31 -15.10
CA LEU A 20 -10.48 1.05 -14.53
C LEU A 20 -11.98 1.11 -14.20
N MET A 21 -12.46 2.23 -13.66
CA MET A 21 -13.86 2.39 -13.27
C MET A 21 -14.80 2.75 -14.44
N SER A 22 -14.25 3.19 -15.57
CA SER A 22 -15.04 3.54 -16.76
C SER A 22 -15.08 2.37 -17.74
N PHE A 23 -14.17 2.33 -18.71
CA PHE A 23 -14.14 1.26 -19.70
C PHE A 23 -13.60 -0.07 -19.16
N GLY A 24 -12.89 -0.07 -18.02
CA GLY A 24 -12.56 -1.28 -17.28
C GLY A 24 -13.78 -1.92 -16.58
N ALA A 25 -14.91 -1.20 -16.51
CA ALA A 25 -16.19 -1.62 -15.95
C ALA A 25 -16.15 -2.11 -14.50
N PHE A 26 -15.10 -1.77 -13.74
CA PHE A 26 -15.07 -2.03 -12.31
C PHE A 26 -15.85 -0.98 -11.54
N SER A 27 -16.56 -1.38 -10.50
CA SER A 27 -16.95 -0.44 -9.44
C SER A 27 -15.76 -0.19 -8.51
N ILE A 28 -15.80 0.93 -7.78
CA ILE A 28 -14.82 1.20 -6.71
C ILE A 28 -14.82 0.09 -5.66
N ASP A 29 -15.99 -0.48 -5.32
CA ASP A 29 -16.11 -1.56 -4.35
C ASP A 29 -15.39 -2.83 -4.82
N GLN A 30 -15.46 -3.17 -6.11
CA GLN A 30 -14.77 -4.34 -6.66
C GLN A 30 -13.25 -4.17 -6.62
N LEU A 31 -12.76 -2.97 -6.98
CA LEU A 31 -11.33 -2.68 -6.90
C LEU A 31 -10.83 -2.75 -5.45
N MET A 32 -11.56 -2.13 -4.52
CA MET A 32 -11.22 -2.16 -3.09
C MET A 32 -11.25 -3.58 -2.52
N GLU A 33 -12.20 -4.43 -2.92
CA GLU A 33 -12.26 -5.82 -2.45
C GLU A 33 -11.00 -6.59 -2.85
N LEU A 34 -10.56 -6.44 -4.10
CA LEU A 34 -9.35 -7.07 -4.61
C LEU A 34 -8.07 -6.48 -4.01
N ALA A 35 -8.06 -5.16 -3.75
CA ALA A 35 -6.99 -4.50 -3.04
C ALA A 35 -6.88 -5.01 -1.59
N GLY A 36 -7.98 -5.05 -0.85
CA GLY A 36 -8.02 -5.59 0.51
C GLY A 36 -7.56 -7.04 0.61
N LEU A 37 -7.96 -7.89 -0.34
CA LEU A 37 -7.45 -9.26 -0.46
C LEU A 37 -5.94 -9.30 -0.74
N SER A 38 -5.43 -8.39 -1.58
CA SER A 38 -3.98 -8.26 -1.84
C SER A 38 -3.24 -7.88 -0.56
N VAL A 39 -3.75 -6.91 0.21
CA VAL A 39 -3.16 -6.51 1.50
C VAL A 39 -3.17 -7.68 2.49
N ALA A 40 -4.25 -8.45 2.55
CA ALA A 40 -4.35 -9.64 3.42
C ALA A 40 -3.27 -10.69 3.09
N GLN A 41 -3.04 -10.94 1.79
CA GLN A 41 -2.00 -11.88 1.37
C GLN A 41 -0.58 -11.34 1.60
N ALA A 42 -0.34 -10.05 1.41
CA ALA A 42 0.95 -9.44 1.78
C ALA A 42 1.21 -9.55 3.29
N LEU A 43 0.20 -9.29 4.12
CA LEU A 43 0.26 -9.47 5.57
C LEU A 43 0.60 -10.92 5.93
N TYR A 44 -0.06 -11.91 5.33
CA TYR A 44 0.25 -13.34 5.56
C TYR A 44 1.71 -13.69 5.20
N LYS A 45 2.24 -13.12 4.10
CA LYS A 45 3.64 -13.32 3.69
C LYS A 45 4.66 -12.63 4.61
N LEU A 46 4.25 -11.56 5.30
CA LEU A 46 5.08 -10.87 6.30
C LEU A 46 5.01 -11.53 7.67
N GLN A 47 3.83 -12.01 8.02
CA GLN A 47 3.54 -12.63 9.28
C GLN A 47 2.61 -13.82 9.08
N GLN A 48 3.21 -15.01 9.08
CA GLN A 48 2.41 -16.23 9.12
C GLN A 48 1.78 -16.38 10.50
N PRO A 49 0.55 -16.92 10.59
CA PRO A 49 -0.08 -17.24 11.86
C PRO A 49 0.83 -18.15 12.68
N ASP A 50 1.11 -17.75 13.91
CA ASP A 50 1.88 -18.51 14.88
C ASP A 50 0.91 -19.05 15.95
N PRO A 51 0.73 -20.37 16.07
CA PRO A 51 -0.18 -20.97 17.06
C PRO A 51 0.18 -20.62 18.50
N ASP A 52 1.47 -20.39 18.78
CA ASP A 52 1.99 -20.17 20.13
C ASP A 52 2.02 -18.68 20.50
N ARG A 53 1.79 -17.79 19.52
CA ARG A 53 1.78 -16.34 19.72
C ARG A 53 0.44 -15.76 19.32
N LYS A 54 -0.22 -15.12 20.30
CA LYS A 54 -1.44 -14.36 20.03
C LYS A 54 -1.14 -13.29 18.98
N THR A 55 -1.77 -13.42 17.81
CA THR A 55 -1.71 -12.41 16.76
C THR A 55 -2.56 -11.22 17.17
N ASN A 56 -1.98 -10.03 17.12
CA ASN A 56 -2.69 -8.77 17.35
C ASN A 56 -2.29 -7.77 16.26
N ILE A 57 -3.19 -7.54 15.32
CA ILE A 57 -2.95 -6.64 14.19
C ILE A 57 -3.66 -5.32 14.47
N ALA A 58 -2.93 -4.21 14.41
CA ALA A 58 -3.50 -2.87 14.36
C ALA A 58 -3.75 -2.49 12.90
N ILE A 59 -4.97 -2.11 12.55
CA ILE A 59 -5.28 -1.52 11.23
C ILE A 59 -5.63 -0.06 11.46
N LEU A 60 -4.84 0.82 10.87
CA LEU A 60 -4.99 2.26 11.02
C LEU A 60 -5.64 2.82 9.76
N CYS A 61 -6.97 2.81 9.73
CA CYS A 61 -7.73 3.37 8.61
C CYS A 61 -7.92 4.87 8.77
N GLY A 62 -7.51 5.64 7.76
CA GLY A 62 -7.67 7.09 7.73
C GLY A 62 -8.99 7.49 7.10
N THR A 63 -8.92 8.33 6.07
CA THR A 63 -10.10 8.75 5.29
C THR A 63 -9.85 8.53 3.79
N GLY A 64 -10.93 8.35 3.03
CA GLY A 64 -10.85 8.14 1.58
C GLY A 64 -10.53 6.70 1.18
N ASN A 65 -9.97 6.52 -0.02
CA ASN A 65 -9.88 5.19 -0.64
C ASN A 65 -8.93 4.23 0.07
N ASN A 66 -7.78 4.71 0.58
CA ASN A 66 -6.84 3.83 1.29
C ASN A 66 -7.46 3.26 2.58
N ALA A 67 -8.30 4.05 3.25
CA ALA A 67 -9.09 3.57 4.38
C ALA A 67 -10.12 2.51 3.93
N GLY A 68 -10.69 2.66 2.74
CA GLY A 68 -11.53 1.65 2.10
C GLY A 68 -10.80 0.31 1.91
N ASP A 69 -9.56 0.34 1.40
CA ASP A 69 -8.72 -0.86 1.26
C ASP A 69 -8.43 -1.51 2.62
N GLY A 70 -8.11 -0.70 3.64
CA GLY A 70 -7.96 -1.16 5.03
C GLY A 70 -9.23 -1.77 5.62
N LEU A 71 -10.41 -1.25 5.29
CA LEU A 71 -11.70 -1.81 5.71
C LEU A 71 -12.03 -3.12 4.98
N ARG A 72 -11.64 -3.27 3.72
CA ARG A 72 -11.74 -4.54 3.00
C ARG A 72 -10.79 -5.57 3.57
N LEU A 73 -9.57 -5.18 3.95
CA LEU A 73 -8.70 -6.05 4.76
C LEU A 73 -9.39 -6.51 6.04
N CYS A 74 -10.04 -5.61 6.79
CA CYS A 74 -10.79 -5.98 8.00
C CYS A 74 -11.82 -7.09 7.69
N THR A 75 -12.60 -6.92 6.62
CA THR A 75 -13.60 -7.91 6.17
C THR A 75 -12.97 -9.27 5.88
N GLN A 76 -11.82 -9.28 5.18
CA GLN A 76 -11.06 -10.50 4.88
C GLN A 76 -10.56 -11.19 6.16
N LEU A 77 -10.02 -10.42 7.12
CA LEU A 77 -9.54 -10.96 8.39
C LEU A 77 -10.68 -11.50 9.27
N GLU A 78 -11.83 -10.82 9.31
CA GLU A 78 -13.04 -11.30 10.01
C GLU A 78 -13.49 -12.64 9.45
N ALA A 79 -13.60 -12.75 8.12
CA ALA A 79 -14.01 -13.98 7.44
C ALA A 79 -13.04 -15.16 7.69
N LEU A 80 -11.75 -14.87 7.87
CA LEU A 80 -10.71 -15.84 8.18
C LEU A 80 -10.54 -16.11 9.69
N GLY A 81 -11.28 -15.41 10.56
CA GLY A 81 -11.16 -15.53 12.01
C GLY A 81 -9.84 -15.01 12.58
N VAL A 82 -9.17 -14.10 11.88
CA VAL A 82 -7.89 -13.50 12.30
C VAL A 82 -8.17 -12.28 13.20
N PRO A 83 -7.71 -12.26 14.46
CA PRO A 83 -7.96 -11.13 15.36
C PRO A 83 -7.22 -9.86 14.94
N PHE A 84 -7.95 -8.75 14.88
CA PHE A 84 -7.39 -7.42 14.67
C PHE A 84 -8.16 -6.36 15.47
N LYS A 85 -7.61 -5.15 15.47
CA LYS A 85 -8.25 -3.94 16.00
C LYS A 85 -8.12 -2.83 14.95
N ASN A 86 -9.21 -2.13 14.67
CA ASN A 86 -9.24 -1.03 13.70
C ASN A 86 -9.63 0.29 14.39
N GLN A 87 -8.66 0.96 15.02
CA GLN A 87 -8.81 2.29 15.62
C GLN A 87 -7.46 3.04 15.59
N LEU A 88 -7.50 4.36 15.50
CA LEU A 88 -6.32 5.19 15.17
C LEU A 88 -5.24 5.27 16.27
N ALA A 89 -5.57 5.67 17.49
CA ALA A 89 -4.55 6.01 18.51
C ALA A 89 -4.33 4.92 19.58
N GLU A 90 -5.38 4.18 19.96
CA GLU A 90 -5.34 3.26 21.11
C GLU A 90 -4.81 1.85 20.78
N VAL A 91 -4.35 1.62 19.55
CA VAL A 91 -4.19 0.25 19.01
C VAL A 91 -2.73 -0.15 18.77
N ILE A 92 -1.82 0.82 18.62
CA ILE A 92 -0.41 0.56 18.37
C ILE A 92 0.19 -0.30 19.48
N ASP A 93 -0.25 -0.11 20.72
CA ASP A 93 0.00 -1.02 21.84
C ASP A 93 -1.31 -1.69 22.27
N PRO A 94 -1.45 -3.03 22.30
CA PRO A 94 -0.44 -4.10 22.31
C PRO A 94 -0.26 -4.83 20.97
N ALA A 95 -0.38 -4.16 19.82
CA ALA A 95 -0.25 -4.82 18.52
C ALA A 95 1.11 -5.50 18.33
N ASN A 96 1.19 -6.51 17.47
CA ASN A 96 2.44 -7.12 17.02
C ASN A 96 2.79 -6.65 15.61
N TYR A 97 1.79 -6.27 14.82
CA TYR A 97 1.89 -5.80 13.44
C TYR A 97 0.93 -4.63 13.24
N ILE A 98 1.36 -3.65 12.45
CA ILE A 98 0.58 -2.44 12.16
C ILE A 98 0.38 -2.36 10.64
N ILE A 99 -0.85 -2.07 10.23
CA ILE A 99 -1.22 -1.76 8.86
C ILE A 99 -1.51 -0.28 8.78
N ASP A 100 -0.69 0.42 8.00
CA ASP A 100 -0.87 1.82 7.69
C ASP A 100 -1.76 1.95 6.45
N ALA A 101 -3.03 2.27 6.69
CA ALA A 101 -4.05 2.54 5.66
C ALA A 101 -4.63 3.95 5.84
N LEU A 102 -3.80 4.91 6.30
CA LEU A 102 -4.28 6.26 6.59
C LEU A 102 -4.49 7.06 5.31
N PHE A 103 -3.45 7.14 4.47
CA PHE A 103 -3.41 7.97 3.28
C PHE A 103 -2.82 7.19 2.10
N GLY A 104 -3.49 7.24 0.95
CA GLY A 104 -3.00 6.63 -0.29
C GLY A 104 -2.50 7.67 -1.28
N PHE A 105 -2.31 7.29 -2.55
CA PHE A 105 -1.74 8.17 -3.57
C PHE A 105 -2.52 9.48 -3.84
N ASN A 106 -3.80 9.57 -3.44
CA ASN A 106 -4.60 10.78 -3.62
C ASN A 106 -4.38 11.83 -2.52
N PHE A 107 -3.60 11.51 -1.49
CA PHE A 107 -3.29 12.46 -0.43
C PHE A 107 -2.33 13.54 -0.91
N SER A 108 -2.61 14.78 -0.53
CA SER A 108 -1.75 15.93 -0.81
C SER A 108 -1.84 16.98 0.29
N GLY A 109 -0.76 17.74 0.45
CA GLY A 109 -0.66 18.79 1.46
C GLY A 109 -0.29 18.27 2.86
N PRO A 110 -0.43 19.12 3.90
CA PRO A 110 0.03 18.78 5.24
C PRO A 110 -0.90 17.78 5.94
N VAL A 111 -0.30 16.87 6.71
CA VAL A 111 -1.04 16.01 7.66
C VAL A 111 -1.71 16.89 8.71
N ARG A 112 -3.02 16.68 8.94
CA ARG A 112 -3.83 17.41 9.91
C ARG A 112 -4.41 16.47 10.96
N GLU A 113 -4.83 17.00 12.10
CA GLU A 113 -5.49 16.24 13.16
C GLU A 113 -6.64 15.37 12.62
N PRO A 114 -6.83 14.14 13.15
CA PRO A 114 -6.14 13.54 14.30
C PRO A 114 -4.87 12.73 13.94
N PHE A 115 -4.38 12.83 12.70
CA PHE A 115 -3.35 11.92 12.17
C PHE A 115 -1.89 12.17 12.61
N PRO A 116 -1.45 13.40 12.99
CA PRO A 116 -0.07 13.64 13.41
C PRO A 116 0.40 12.70 14.52
N CYS A 117 -0.39 12.57 15.59
CA CYS A 117 -0.03 11.73 16.73
C CYS A 117 0.05 10.24 16.38
N VAL A 118 -0.77 9.77 15.42
CA VAL A 118 -0.77 8.39 14.93
C VAL A 118 0.50 8.11 14.15
N ILE A 119 0.87 8.99 13.21
CA ILE A 119 2.08 8.84 12.39
C ILE A 119 3.33 8.97 13.27
N GLU A 120 3.36 9.89 14.23
CA GLU A 120 4.46 9.98 15.20
C GLU A 120 4.59 8.72 16.06
N ALA A 121 3.49 8.05 16.40
CA ALA A 121 3.54 6.79 17.12
C ALA A 121 4.03 5.63 16.23
N MET A 122 3.67 5.63 14.94
CA MET A 122 4.24 4.70 13.95
C MET A 122 5.74 4.94 13.72
N GLU A 123 6.20 6.18 13.76
CA GLU A 123 7.62 6.53 13.63
C GLU A 123 8.45 6.03 14.83
N LYS A 124 7.89 6.07 16.04
CA LYS A 124 8.58 5.72 17.29
C LYS A 124 8.53 4.23 17.65
N THR A 125 7.68 3.44 16.99
CA THR A 125 7.50 2.02 17.33
C THR A 125 8.56 1.14 16.68
N LEU A 126 8.91 0.03 17.35
CA LEU A 126 9.76 -1.02 16.78
C LEU A 126 8.95 -2.14 16.13
N LYS A 127 7.61 -2.01 16.14
CA LYS A 127 6.71 -3.01 15.59
C LYS A 127 6.73 -2.94 14.06
N PRO A 128 6.70 -4.08 13.35
CA PRO A 128 6.62 -4.10 11.90
C PRO A 128 5.35 -3.41 11.39
N ILE A 129 5.54 -2.61 10.34
CA ILE A 129 4.51 -1.81 9.67
C ILE A 129 4.46 -2.19 8.19
N LEU A 130 3.25 -2.51 7.70
CA LEU A 130 2.92 -2.61 6.28
C LEU A 130 2.12 -1.38 5.88
N SER A 131 2.69 -0.52 5.04
CA SER A 131 1.93 0.58 4.43
C SER A 131 1.19 0.12 3.18
N VAL A 132 -0.07 0.52 3.07
CA VAL A 132 -0.94 0.26 1.94
C VAL A 132 -0.79 1.38 0.93
N ASP A 133 -0.44 1.00 -0.29
CA ASP A 133 -0.23 1.81 -1.47
C ASP A 133 0.98 2.75 -1.45
N VAL A 134 1.02 3.65 -0.47
CA VAL A 134 2.05 4.67 -0.22
C VAL A 134 2.20 4.80 1.30
N PRO A 135 3.42 4.96 1.86
CA PRO A 135 3.57 5.26 3.29
C PRO A 135 2.88 6.58 3.65
N SER A 136 2.01 6.56 4.65
CA SER A 136 1.27 7.76 5.05
C SER A 136 2.21 8.88 5.48
N SER A 137 1.91 10.11 5.04
CA SER A 137 2.73 11.34 5.09
C SER A 137 3.69 11.55 3.91
N TRP A 138 4.00 10.51 3.13
CA TRP A 138 4.93 10.65 2.01
C TRP A 138 4.25 11.35 0.83
N ASP A 139 5.00 12.20 0.15
CA ASP A 139 4.64 12.67 -1.17
C ASP A 139 4.82 11.53 -2.17
N VAL A 140 3.82 11.31 -3.02
CA VAL A 140 3.75 10.18 -3.94
C VAL A 140 4.87 10.19 -4.97
N ASP A 141 5.31 11.38 -5.38
CA ASP A 141 6.31 11.54 -6.42
C ASP A 141 7.71 11.78 -5.83
N ASN A 142 7.78 12.43 -4.66
CA ASN A 142 9.01 12.94 -4.06
C ASN A 142 9.45 12.24 -2.77
N GLY A 143 8.64 11.32 -2.22
CA GLY A 143 9.01 10.53 -1.04
C GLY A 143 8.73 11.21 0.30
N PRO A 144 9.46 10.85 1.37
CA PRO A 144 9.20 11.33 2.72
C PRO A 144 9.37 12.85 2.85
N PRO A 145 8.64 13.51 3.76
CA PRO A 145 8.79 14.94 3.99
C PRO A 145 10.17 15.27 4.59
N ASN A 146 10.76 16.38 4.17
CA ASN A 146 12.09 16.81 4.68
C ASN A 146 12.07 17.30 6.15
N LYS A 147 10.88 17.61 6.69
CA LYS A 147 10.64 18.12 8.04
C LYS A 147 9.21 17.82 8.50
N GLY A 148 8.99 17.76 9.81
CA GLY A 148 7.67 17.58 10.40
C GLY A 148 7.26 16.11 10.49
N VAL A 149 5.95 15.88 10.63
CA VAL A 149 5.32 14.57 10.85
C VAL A 149 5.74 13.57 9.78
N GLY A 150 6.29 12.42 10.20
CA GLY A 150 6.65 11.31 9.32
C GLY A 150 7.91 11.55 8.49
N LYS A 151 8.73 12.55 8.82
CA LYS A 151 10.06 12.74 8.22
C LYS A 151 10.92 11.48 8.37
N ASP A 152 10.86 10.87 9.55
CA ASP A 152 11.67 9.71 9.90
C ASP A 152 10.84 8.42 9.91
N PHE A 153 9.61 8.46 9.35
CA PHE A 153 8.75 7.30 9.22
C PHE A 153 9.11 6.49 7.97
N TYR A 154 9.59 5.25 8.18
CA TYR A 154 9.90 4.30 7.13
C TYR A 154 9.28 2.93 7.47
N PRO A 155 8.34 2.40 6.67
CA PRO A 155 7.68 1.15 7.00
C PRO A 155 8.59 -0.06 6.72
N THR A 156 8.39 -1.13 7.48
CA THR A 156 9.11 -2.40 7.26
C THR A 156 8.70 -3.09 5.96
N ALA A 157 7.49 -2.80 5.48
CA ALA A 157 7.00 -3.29 4.20
C ALA A 157 6.05 -2.30 3.54
N LEU A 158 5.99 -2.35 2.22
CA LEU A 158 5.06 -1.59 1.38
C LEU A 158 4.31 -2.57 0.46
N ILE A 159 3.01 -2.37 0.27
CA ILE A 159 2.28 -2.97 -0.84
C ILE A 159 1.80 -1.87 -1.78
N SER A 160 2.38 -1.77 -2.98
CA SER A 160 1.84 -0.89 -4.01
C SER A 160 0.63 -1.54 -4.67
N LEU A 161 -0.47 -0.80 -4.83
CA LEU A 161 -1.66 -1.28 -5.52
C LEU A 161 -1.64 -0.81 -6.98
N THR A 162 -2.04 -1.72 -7.89
CA THR A 162 -2.08 -1.54 -9.35
C THR A 162 -0.69 -1.40 -9.99
N ALA A 163 0.08 -0.40 -9.59
CA ALA A 163 1.45 -0.16 -10.03
C ALA A 163 2.25 0.59 -8.93
N PRO A 164 3.58 0.44 -8.88
CA PRO A 164 4.44 1.21 -7.97
C PRO A 164 4.37 2.72 -8.22
N LYS A 165 4.55 3.51 -7.16
CA LYS A 165 4.62 4.97 -7.20
C LYS A 165 6.08 5.45 -7.00
N PRO A 166 6.48 6.64 -7.50
CA PRO A 166 7.87 7.09 -7.42
C PRO A 166 8.44 7.23 -6.01
N CYS A 167 7.60 7.49 -5.01
CA CYS A 167 7.98 7.56 -3.58
C CYS A 167 8.69 6.30 -3.09
N PHE A 168 8.46 5.14 -3.71
CA PHE A 168 9.13 3.89 -3.34
C PHE A 168 10.67 3.99 -3.45
N LYS A 169 11.22 4.86 -4.31
CA LYS A 169 12.69 5.01 -4.44
C LYS A 169 13.38 5.37 -3.12
N PHE A 170 12.62 5.93 -2.18
CA PHE A 170 13.07 6.32 -0.85
C PHE A 170 12.87 5.22 0.19
N LEU A 171 12.23 4.11 -0.18
CA LEU A 171 12.04 2.96 0.69
C LEU A 171 13.41 2.32 1.01
N PRO A 172 13.71 2.01 2.28
CA PRO A 172 14.95 1.35 2.64
C PRO A 172 15.10 0.02 1.92
N LYS A 173 16.31 -0.33 1.50
CA LYS A 173 16.60 -1.63 0.84
C LYS A 173 16.30 -2.85 1.72
N THR A 174 16.20 -2.64 3.03
CA THR A 174 15.82 -3.67 4.01
C THR A 174 14.32 -3.89 4.08
N SER A 175 13.51 -2.96 3.58
CA SER A 175 12.06 -3.09 3.59
C SER A 175 11.60 -4.03 2.47
N ARG A 176 10.55 -4.80 2.74
CA ARG A 176 9.93 -5.68 1.74
C ARG A 176 8.95 -4.88 0.88
N HIS A 177 8.83 -5.22 -0.39
CA HIS A 177 7.91 -4.55 -1.31
C HIS A 177 7.08 -5.56 -2.08
N PHE A 178 5.78 -5.40 -2.01
CA PHE A 178 4.81 -6.20 -2.75
C PHE A 178 4.10 -5.34 -3.78
N LEU A 179 3.73 -5.97 -4.89
CA LEU A 179 2.77 -5.44 -5.84
C LEU A 179 1.48 -6.25 -5.71
N GLY A 180 0.36 -5.54 -5.48
CA GLY A 180 -0.98 -6.09 -5.43
C GLY A 180 -1.92 -5.43 -6.45
N GLY A 181 -3.19 -5.82 -6.42
CA GLY A 181 -4.17 -5.30 -7.37
C GLY A 181 -4.10 -6.01 -8.73
N ARG A 182 -4.21 -7.34 -8.71
CA ARG A 182 -4.14 -8.22 -9.89
C ARG A 182 -5.43 -8.18 -10.73
N PHE A 183 -5.77 -7.01 -11.26
CA PHE A 183 -6.98 -6.77 -12.06
C PHE A 183 -6.74 -5.90 -13.30
N VAL A 184 -5.49 -5.53 -13.57
CA VAL A 184 -5.13 -4.66 -14.70
C VAL A 184 -5.18 -5.46 -16.00
N SER A 185 -6.07 -5.05 -16.92
CA SER A 185 -6.23 -5.72 -18.22
C SER A 185 -5.07 -5.41 -19.17
N PRO A 186 -4.83 -6.26 -20.21
CA PRO A 186 -3.81 -5.99 -21.22
C PRO A 186 -3.95 -4.63 -21.91
N ASP A 187 -5.17 -4.16 -22.13
CA ASP A 187 -5.42 -2.87 -22.78
C ASP A 187 -5.03 -1.69 -21.88
N ILE A 188 -5.30 -1.78 -20.56
CA ILE A 188 -4.83 -0.78 -19.59
C ILE A 188 -3.30 -0.82 -19.52
N LEU A 189 -2.69 -2.01 -19.41
CA LEU A 189 -1.23 -2.16 -19.39
C LEU A 189 -0.58 -1.48 -20.61
N LYS A 190 -1.13 -1.76 -21.80
CA LYS A 190 -0.67 -1.15 -23.06
C LYS A 190 -0.85 0.37 -23.05
N LYS A 191 -2.00 0.87 -22.61
CA LYS A 191 -2.30 2.32 -22.56
C LYS A 191 -1.29 3.09 -21.70
N TYR A 192 -0.86 2.53 -20.58
CA TYR A 192 0.06 3.18 -19.63
C TYR A 192 1.53 2.77 -19.82
N GLY A 193 1.83 1.87 -20.77
CA GLY A 193 3.16 1.31 -20.97
C GLY A 193 3.69 0.56 -19.74
N LEU A 194 2.81 -0.16 -19.03
CA LEU A 194 3.13 -0.90 -17.83
C LEU A 194 3.53 -2.33 -18.17
N GLU A 195 4.71 -2.74 -17.71
CA GLU A 195 5.15 -4.13 -17.70
C GLU A 195 5.16 -4.64 -16.25
N LEU A 196 4.05 -5.26 -15.84
CA LEU A 196 3.92 -5.81 -14.49
C LEU A 196 4.50 -7.23 -14.42
N PRO A 197 5.13 -7.61 -13.30
CA PRO A 197 5.58 -8.98 -13.09
C PRO A 197 4.43 -9.97 -13.08
N LYS A 198 4.73 -11.21 -13.46
CA LYS A 198 3.75 -12.30 -13.41
C LYS A 198 3.47 -12.68 -11.95
N TYR A 199 2.21 -12.63 -11.57
CA TYR A 199 1.74 -13.12 -10.28
C TYR A 199 1.81 -14.66 -10.22
N PRO A 200 2.38 -15.26 -9.15
CA PRO A 200 2.48 -16.72 -9.04
C PRO A 200 1.10 -17.37 -8.84
N GLY A 201 0.74 -18.35 -9.68
CA GLY A 201 -0.49 -19.12 -9.51
C GLY A 201 -1.74 -18.24 -9.35
N TYR A 202 -2.41 -18.40 -8.21
CA TYR A 202 -3.63 -17.67 -7.81
C TYR A 202 -3.37 -16.49 -6.86
N GLU A 203 -2.09 -16.21 -6.55
CA GLU A 203 -1.70 -15.12 -5.66
C GLU A 203 -2.19 -13.77 -6.21
N GLN A 204 -2.70 -12.93 -5.32
CA GLN A 204 -3.09 -11.54 -5.56
C GLN A 204 -1.93 -10.57 -5.30
N VAL A 205 -0.79 -11.08 -4.83
CA VAL A 205 0.43 -10.31 -4.62
C VAL A 205 1.64 -11.01 -5.22
N VAL A 206 2.63 -10.21 -5.61
CA VAL A 206 3.97 -10.67 -5.97
C VAL A 206 5.00 -9.80 -5.26
N GLU A 207 6.03 -10.43 -4.69
CA GLU A 207 7.12 -9.70 -4.05
C GLU A 207 8.08 -9.16 -5.10
N ILE A 208 8.33 -7.86 -5.04
CA ILE A 208 9.17 -7.08 -5.95
C ILE A 208 10.35 -6.43 -5.22
N THR A 209 10.64 -6.88 -4.00
CA THR A 209 11.79 -6.43 -3.19
C THR A 209 13.08 -6.49 -4.00
N GLY A 210 13.77 -5.35 -4.08
CA GLY A 210 15.07 -5.25 -4.76
C GLY A 210 15.01 -5.22 -6.29
N LEU A 211 13.82 -5.20 -6.92
CA LEU A 211 13.72 -4.94 -8.36
C LEU A 211 14.11 -3.48 -8.66
N GLU A 212 14.90 -3.29 -9.71
CA GLU A 212 15.23 -1.96 -10.21
C GLU A 212 13.98 -1.37 -10.88
N LEU A 213 13.70 -0.08 -10.66
CA LEU A 213 12.52 0.57 -11.22
C LEU A 213 12.89 1.52 -12.35
N ASN A 214 12.14 1.47 -13.45
CA ASN A 214 12.35 2.34 -14.60
C ASN A 214 11.63 3.67 -14.41
N ASN A 215 12.37 4.72 -14.70
CA ASN A 215 11.99 6.11 -14.47
C ASN A 215 11.71 6.79 -15.81
N THR A 216 10.86 6.20 -16.66
CA THR A 216 10.39 6.89 -17.86
C THR A 216 9.43 7.97 -17.40
N ARG A 217 9.89 9.23 -17.38
CA ARG A 217 9.01 10.40 -17.19
C ARG A 217 7.92 10.33 -18.25
N ASP A 218 6.66 10.45 -17.86
CA ASP A 218 5.51 10.53 -18.78
C ASP A 218 5.46 11.89 -19.53
N ASP A 219 6.62 12.49 -19.81
CA ASP A 219 6.79 13.80 -20.47
C ASP A 219 7.13 13.63 -21.96
N GLU A 220 6.40 12.80 -22.70
CA GLU A 220 6.40 12.85 -24.17
C GLU A 220 4.99 12.55 -24.70
N ASN A 221 4.14 13.59 -24.71
CA ASN A 221 3.23 13.97 -25.80
C ASN A 221 2.55 15.30 -25.50
#